data_AF-A0AAV9D5L3-F1
#
_entry.id   AF-A0AAV9D5L3-F1
#
_cell.length_a   1.000
_cell.length_b   1.000
_cell.length_c   1.000
_cell.angle_alpha   90.00
_cell.angle_beta   90.00
_cell.angle_gamma   90.00
#
_symmetry.space_group_name_H-M   'P 1'
#
loop_
_entity.id
_entity.type
_entity.pdbx_description
1 polymer ?
#
loop_
_entity_poly.entity_id
_entity_poly.type
_entity_poly.pdbx_seq_one_letter_code
_entity_poly.pdbx_strand_id
1 'polypeptide(L)'
;MAVRVLNVAEKPSVAKSVAGILSRNRGMSTRNGRSRYNRVFEFEYEIGGQRCHMVVTSVTGHLMELDFDDRFRKWHSCDPADLYHAPVRKHVPQDKLDIQKTLEEEARRCQWLVLWLDCDREG
;
A
#
# COMPACT_ATOMS: atom_id res chain seq x y z
N MET A 1 21.59 5.48 13.86
CA MET A 1 21.04 5.18 12.51
C MET A 1 19.79 6.02 12.33
N ALA A 2 19.64 6.73 11.22
CA ALA A 2 18.41 7.48 10.96
C ALA A 2 17.24 6.51 10.76
N VAL A 3 16.08 6.82 11.33
CA VAL A 3 14.88 5.98 11.24
C VAL A 3 14.31 6.06 9.84
N ARG A 4 14.07 4.92 9.18
CA ARG A 4 13.36 4.86 7.89
C ARG A 4 11.87 4.68 8.13
N VAL A 5 11.08 5.54 7.48
CA VAL A 5 9.63 5.60 7.65
C VAL A 5 8.97 5.28 6.32
N LEU A 6 8.27 4.15 6.25
CA LEU A 6 7.44 3.80 5.11
C LEU A 6 6.14 4.59 5.19
N ASN A 7 5.82 5.34 4.14
CA ASN A 7 4.60 6.11 4.00
C ASN A 7 3.82 5.53 2.83
N VAL A 8 2.57 5.10 3.04
CA VAL A 8 1.76 4.45 2.01
C VAL A 8 0.49 5.24 1.77
N ALA A 9 0.35 5.81 0.58
CA ALA A 9 -0.86 6.50 0.16
C ALA A 9 -1.81 5.61 -0.65
N GLU A 10 -3.08 5.98 -0.73
CA GLU A 10 -4.09 5.17 -1.44
C GLU A 10 -3.88 5.11 -2.95
N LYS A 11 -3.33 6.18 -3.55
CA LYS A 11 -3.20 6.33 -5.01
C LYS A 11 -1.83 6.91 -5.37
N PRO A 12 -1.28 6.61 -6.56
CA PRO A 12 0.02 7.15 -7.01
C PRO A 12 0.09 8.68 -7.02
N SER A 13 -1.01 9.35 -7.40
CA SER A 13 -1.11 10.81 -7.42
C SER A 13 -1.00 11.40 -6.01
N VAL A 14 -1.64 10.78 -5.02
CA VAL A 14 -1.60 11.22 -3.61
C VAL A 14 -0.18 11.07 -3.05
N ALA A 15 0.48 9.92 -3.26
CA ALA A 15 1.86 9.72 -2.83
C ALA A 15 2.81 10.78 -3.42
N LYS A 16 2.67 11.09 -4.71
CA LYS A 16 3.47 12.13 -5.35
C LYS A 16 3.23 13.52 -4.73
N SER A 17 1.97 13.87 -4.47
CA SER A 17 1.61 15.15 -3.86
C SER A 17 2.14 15.27 -2.43
N VAL A 18 1.93 14.24 -1.60
CA VAL A 18 2.44 14.19 -0.22
C VAL A 18 3.97 14.31 -0.20
N ALA A 19 4.67 13.53 -1.03
CA ALA A 19 6.13 13.58 -1.10
C ALA A 19 6.64 14.95 -1.56
N GLY A 20 5.98 15.58 -2.55
CA GLY A 20 6.34 16.92 -3.02
C GLY A 20 6.15 18.01 -1.95
N ILE A 21 5.03 17.97 -1.21
CA ILE A 21 4.74 18.92 -0.14
C ILE A 21 5.73 18.77 1.01
N LEU A 22 5.92 17.54 1.52
CA LEU A 22 6.75 17.29 2.70
C LEU A 22 8.24 17.50 2.41
N SER A 23 8.72 17.14 1.23
CA SER A 23 10.09 17.44 0.79
C SER A 23 10.31 18.91 0.40
N ARG A 24 9.25 19.73 0.36
CA ARG A 24 9.26 21.09 -0.19
C ARG A 24 9.81 21.13 -1.63
N ASN A 25 9.61 20.05 -2.38
CA ASN A 25 10.19 19.80 -3.70
C ASN A 25 11.73 19.92 -3.75
N ARG A 26 12.43 19.64 -2.64
CA ARG A 26 13.89 19.71 -2.54
C ARG A 26 14.46 18.41 -1.98
N GLY A 27 15.59 17.98 -2.51
CA GLY A 27 16.32 16.81 -1.99
C GLY A 27 15.54 15.49 -2.08
N MET A 28 14.48 15.43 -2.90
CA MET A 28 13.70 14.23 -3.14
C MET A 28 14.34 13.41 -4.26
N SER A 29 14.64 12.14 -3.97
CA SER A 29 14.97 11.16 -5.00
C SER A 29 13.72 10.35 -5.37
N THR A 30 13.68 9.84 -6.59
CA THR A 30 12.58 9.00 -7.07
C THR A 30 13.15 7.75 -7.71
N ARG A 31 12.59 6.60 -7.38
CA ARG A 31 12.89 5.33 -8.05
C ARG A 31 11.63 4.56 -8.37
N ASN A 32 11.78 3.56 -9.22
CA ASN A 32 10.71 2.64 -9.54
C ASN A 32 10.51 1.64 -8.38
N GLY A 33 9.25 1.33 -8.08
CA GLY A 33 8.89 0.11 -7.38
C GLY A 33 8.83 -1.07 -8.36
N ARG A 34 8.26 -2.20 -7.92
CA ARG A 34 7.98 -3.33 -8.83
C ARG A 34 6.78 -3.05 -9.72
N SER A 35 5.76 -2.36 -9.19
CA SER A 35 4.64 -1.87 -10.00
C SER A 35 5.08 -0.69 -10.87
N ARG A 36 4.68 -0.72 -12.15
CA ARG A 36 4.97 0.35 -13.13
C ARG A 36 4.38 1.70 -12.71
N TYR A 37 3.26 1.70 -11.98
CA TYR A 37 2.50 2.91 -11.65
C TYR A 37 2.84 3.49 -10.28
N ASN A 38 3.31 2.64 -9.34
CA ASN A 38 3.56 3.02 -7.95
C ASN A 38 5.06 3.27 -7.76
N ARG A 39 5.48 4.52 -7.95
CA ARG A 39 6.85 4.95 -7.69
C ARG A 39 7.15 5.01 -6.19
N VAL A 40 8.43 5.06 -5.86
CA VAL A 40 8.93 5.31 -4.51
C VAL A 40 9.67 6.65 -4.49
N PHE A 41 9.29 7.52 -3.55
CA PHE A 41 9.88 8.84 -3.34
C PHE A 41 10.61 8.85 -2.00
N GLU A 42 11.85 9.32 -1.99
CA GLU A 42 12.71 9.28 -0.81
C GLU A 42 13.28 10.66 -0.50
N PHE A 43 13.20 11.08 0.76
CA PHE A 43 13.72 12.37 1.24
C PHE A 43 13.93 12.38 2.76
N GLU A 44 14.78 13.29 3.24
CA GLU A 44 14.97 13.53 4.67
C GLU A 44 13.84 14.38 5.24
N TYR A 45 13.36 14.05 6.44
CA TYR A 45 12.33 14.80 7.17
C TYR A 45 12.54 14.70 8.68
N GLU A 46 11.88 15.56 9.44
CA GLU A 46 11.91 15.51 10.91
C GLU A 46 10.51 15.28 11.46
N ILE A 47 10.35 14.22 12.27
CA ILE A 47 9.09 13.89 12.95
C ILE A 47 9.33 14.02 14.44
N GLY A 48 8.74 15.03 15.08
CA GLY A 48 8.85 15.24 16.54
C GLY A 48 10.29 15.39 17.04
N GLY A 49 11.15 16.10 16.31
CA GLY A 49 12.57 16.26 16.65
C GLY A 49 13.47 15.08 16.23
N GLN A 50 12.90 13.98 15.72
CA GLN A 50 13.67 12.85 15.23
C GLN A 50 13.89 12.97 13.71
N ARG A 51 15.15 12.98 13.28
CA ARG A 51 15.50 12.90 11.86
C ARG A 51 15.18 11.52 11.31
N CYS A 52 14.43 11.52 10.22
CA CYS A 52 13.90 10.34 9.57
C CYS A 52 14.16 10.41 8.07
N HIS A 53 14.41 9.25 7.49
CA HIS A 53 14.45 9.07 6.05
C HIS A 53 13.09 8.55 5.57
N MET A 54 12.32 9.42 4.94
CA MET A 54 10.97 9.14 4.44
C MET A 54 11.05 8.32 3.16
N VAL A 55 10.26 7.25 3.09
CA VAL A 55 10.07 6.40 1.91
C VAL A 55 8.58 6.41 1.59
N VAL A 56 8.16 7.20 0.62
CA VAL A 56 6.75 7.36 0.24
C VAL A 56 6.44 6.54 -0.99
N THR A 57 5.44 5.69 -0.91
CA THR A 57 4.87 4.95 -2.04
C THR A 57 3.35 4.90 -1.93
N SER A 58 2.70 4.10 -2.77
CA SER A 58 1.24 4.02 -2.81
C SER A 58 0.75 2.62 -3.17
N VAL A 59 -0.51 2.37 -2.84
CA VAL A 59 -1.33 1.35 -3.49
C VAL A 59 -2.13 1.97 -4.65
N THR A 60 -3.07 1.22 -5.21
CA THR A 60 -4.01 1.70 -6.24
C THR A 60 -5.42 1.35 -5.79
N GLY A 61 -5.89 2.03 -4.73
CA GLY A 61 -7.10 1.65 -4.00
C GLY A 61 -6.89 0.39 -3.16
N HIS A 62 -7.94 -0.43 -3.01
CA HIS A 62 -7.88 -1.66 -2.22
C HIS A 62 -6.78 -2.62 -2.71
N LEU A 63 -5.86 -2.98 -1.83
CA LEU A 63 -4.80 -3.94 -2.13
C LEU A 63 -5.32 -5.38 -2.19
N MET A 64 -6.31 -5.72 -1.36
CA MET A 64 -6.87 -7.06 -1.22
C MET A 64 -8.34 -7.09 -1.60
N GLU A 65 -8.79 -8.26 -2.04
CA GLU A 65 -10.17 -8.56 -2.35
C GLU A 65 -10.69 -9.67 -1.45
N LEU A 66 -11.99 -9.65 -1.16
CA LEU A 66 -12.67 -10.66 -0.38
C LEU A 66 -13.44 -11.59 -1.34
N ASP A 67 -13.20 -12.89 -1.24
CA ASP A 67 -13.85 -13.88 -2.09
C ASP A 67 -14.17 -15.16 -1.30
N PHE A 68 -15.06 -15.99 -1.82
CA PHE A 68 -15.31 -17.31 -1.25
C PHE A 68 -14.18 -18.29 -1.62
N ASP A 69 -14.08 -19.39 -0.89
CA ASP A 69 -13.24 -20.52 -1.29
C ASP A 69 -13.65 -21.04 -2.69
N ASP A 70 -12.69 -21.58 -3.46
CA ASP A 70 -12.89 -21.99 -4.86
C ASP A 70 -14.09 -22.95 -5.08
N ARG A 71 -14.43 -23.75 -4.07
CA ARG A 71 -15.58 -24.67 -4.09
C ARG A 71 -16.95 -23.96 -4.11
N PHE A 72 -17.02 -22.73 -3.62
CA PHE A 72 -18.24 -21.91 -3.56
C PHE A 72 -18.25 -20.78 -4.60
N ARG A 73 -17.11 -20.55 -5.27
CA ARG A 73 -16.92 -19.39 -6.14
C ARG A 73 -17.62 -19.51 -7.50
N LYS A 74 -17.76 -20.72 -8.03
CA LYS A 74 -18.34 -20.93 -9.36
C LYS A 74 -19.85 -20.91 -9.27
N TRP A 75 -20.50 -20.28 -10.24
CA TRP A 75 -21.93 -20.39 -10.40
C TRP A 75 -22.34 -21.88 -10.48
N HIS A 76 -23.39 -22.24 -9.75
CA HIS A 76 -23.89 -23.62 -9.62
C HIS A 76 -22.94 -24.62 -8.93
N SER A 77 -21.89 -24.18 -8.22
CA SER A 77 -21.02 -25.10 -7.46
C SER A 77 -21.50 -25.41 -6.04
N CYS A 78 -22.47 -24.66 -5.52
CA CYS A 78 -23.18 -24.93 -4.27
C CYS A 78 -24.61 -24.41 -4.34
N ASP A 79 -25.43 -24.74 -3.34
CA ASP A 79 -26.71 -24.07 -3.14
C ASP A 79 -26.43 -22.61 -2.72
N PRO A 80 -27.13 -21.59 -3.26
CA PRO A 80 -26.97 -20.20 -2.79
C PRO A 80 -27.18 -20.02 -1.28
N ALA A 81 -27.99 -20.86 -0.62
CA ALA A 81 -28.17 -20.83 0.83
C ALA A 81 -26.88 -21.16 1.59
N ASP A 82 -25.98 -21.98 1.02
CA ASP A 82 -24.70 -22.32 1.64
C ASP A 82 -23.78 -21.10 1.79
N LEU A 83 -23.95 -20.08 0.93
CA LEU A 83 -23.13 -18.86 0.95
C LEU A 83 -23.29 -18.03 2.22
N TYR A 84 -24.42 -18.16 2.94
CA TYR A 84 -24.63 -17.51 4.24
C TYR A 84 -23.71 -18.06 5.34
N HIS A 85 -23.18 -19.27 5.16
CA HIS A 85 -22.31 -19.96 6.11
C HIS A 85 -20.92 -20.26 5.54
N ALA A 86 -20.72 -20.04 4.25
CA ALA A 86 -19.46 -20.29 3.58
C ALA A 86 -18.36 -19.32 4.08
N PRO A 87 -17.13 -19.82 4.34
CA PRO A 87 -16.02 -18.97 4.72
C PRO A 87 -15.58 -18.09 3.55
N VAL A 88 -15.25 -16.84 3.86
CA VAL A 88 -14.62 -15.88 2.93
C VAL A 88 -13.15 -15.69 3.27
N ARG A 89 -12.34 -15.41 2.26
CA ARG A 89 -10.90 -15.19 2.38
C ARG A 89 -10.49 -13.90 1.69
N LYS A 90 -9.56 -13.19 2.31
CA LYS A 90 -8.87 -12.05 1.68
C LYS A 90 -7.68 -12.54 0.90
N HIS A 91 -7.50 -12.04 -0.31
CA HIS A 91 -6.32 -12.34 -1.13
C HIS A 91 -5.87 -11.08 -1.90
N VAL A 92 -4.60 -11.04 -2.29
CA VAL A 92 -4.10 -10.00 -3.21
C VAL A 92 -4.29 -10.51 -4.64
N PRO A 93 -5.03 -9.79 -5.50
CA PRO A 93 -5.22 -10.19 -6.89
C PRO A 93 -3.90 -10.09 -7.67
N GLN A 94 -3.81 -10.85 -8.78
CA GLN A 94 -2.58 -11.04 -9.53
C GLN A 94 -1.93 -9.73 -10.02
N ASP A 95 -2.76 -8.75 -10.40
CA ASP A 95 -2.35 -7.44 -10.90
C ASP A 95 -1.78 -6.52 -9.80
N LYS A 96 -2.02 -6.84 -8.52
CA LYS A 96 -1.53 -6.07 -7.37
C LYS A 96 -0.37 -6.74 -6.64
N LEU A 97 0.08 -7.92 -7.07
CA LEU A 97 1.20 -8.63 -6.44
C LEU A 97 2.52 -7.84 -6.46
N ASP A 98 2.76 -7.04 -7.50
CA ASP A 98 3.97 -6.21 -7.55
C ASP A 98 3.92 -5.05 -6.56
N ILE A 99 2.73 -4.51 -6.29
CA ILE A 99 2.52 -3.54 -5.22
C ILE A 99 2.80 -4.20 -3.87
N GLN A 100 2.20 -5.37 -3.61
CA GLN A 100 2.44 -6.14 -2.38
C GLN A 100 3.95 -6.40 -2.16
N LYS A 101 4.65 -6.91 -3.18
CA LYS A 101 6.09 -7.18 -3.07
C LYS A 101 6.90 -5.92 -2.76
N THR A 102 6.55 -4.79 -3.38
CA THR A 102 7.19 -3.49 -3.08
C THR A 102 6.98 -3.11 -1.61
N LEU A 103 5.75 -3.23 -1.11
CA LEU A 103 5.43 -2.93 0.29
C LEU A 103 6.20 -3.84 1.25
N GLU A 104 6.26 -5.15 0.98
CA GLU A 104 7.02 -6.10 1.80
C GLU A 104 8.54 -5.80 1.79
N GLU A 105 9.10 -5.42 0.65
CA GLU A 105 10.52 -5.07 0.52
C GLU A 105 10.88 -3.79 1.28
N GLU A 106 10.04 -2.76 1.18
CA GLU A 106 10.26 -1.51 1.91
C GLU A 106 10.00 -1.66 3.41
N ALA A 107 8.95 -2.40 3.80
CA ALA A 107 8.62 -2.63 5.20
C ALA A 107 9.77 -3.32 5.94
N ARG A 108 10.46 -4.29 5.32
CA ARG A 108 11.64 -4.96 5.91
C ARG A 108 12.79 -3.99 6.23
N ARG A 109 12.84 -2.83 5.58
CA ARG A 109 13.91 -1.82 5.73
C ARG A 109 13.47 -0.63 6.59
N CYS A 110 12.20 -0.54 6.94
CA CYS A 110 11.62 0.60 7.67
C CYS A 110 11.25 0.18 9.08
N GLN A 111 11.33 1.13 10.01
CA GLN A 111 10.99 0.90 11.41
C GLN A 111 9.56 1.37 11.69
N TRP A 112 9.11 2.39 10.96
CA TRP A 112 7.77 2.98 11.12
C TRP A 112 6.97 2.87 9.82
N LEU A 113 5.65 2.76 9.99
CA LEU A 113 4.65 2.85 8.92
C LEU A 113 3.72 4.01 9.21
N VAL A 114 3.55 4.90 8.24
CA VAL A 114 2.59 6.02 8.28
C VAL A 114 1.59 5.83 7.14
N LEU A 115 0.31 5.85 7.47
CA LEU A 115 -0.77 5.66 6.51
C LEU A 115 -1.26 7.01 6.00
N TRP A 116 -1.28 7.15 4.68
CA TRP A 116 -1.77 8.32 3.94
C TRP A 116 -2.95 7.92 3.03
N LEU A 117 -3.83 7.08 3.58
CA LEU A 117 -5.06 6.65 2.92
C LEU A 117 -6.12 7.76 3.04
N ASP A 118 -7.16 7.73 2.20
CA ASP A 118 -8.22 8.74 2.27
C ASP A 118 -8.93 8.64 3.63
N CYS A 119 -9.26 9.77 4.27
CA CYS A 119 -9.81 9.80 5.65
C CYS A 119 -11.31 9.47 5.70
N ASP A 120 -11.70 8.31 5.20
CA ASP A 120 -13.07 7.80 5.27
C ASP A 120 -13.10 6.37 5.84
N ARG A 121 -14.11 5.56 5.52
CA ARG A 121 -14.23 4.18 6.03
C ARG A 121 -13.48 3.16 5.18
N GLU A 122 -13.23 3.48 3.91
CA GLU A 122 -12.57 2.59 2.96
C GLU A 122 -11.06 2.73 3.03
N GLY A 123 -10.57 3.94 3.31
CA GLY A 123 -9.17 4.21 3.65
C GLY A 123 -8.79 3.77 5.07
#